data_AF-A0A6D0IP16-F1
#
_entry.id   AF-A0A6D0IP16-F1
#
_cell.length_a   1.000
_cell.length_b   1.000
_cell.length_c   1.000
_cell.angle_alpha   90.00
_cell.angle_beta   90.00
_cell.angle_gamma   90.00
#
_symmetry.space_group_name_H-M   'P 1'
#
loop_
_entity.id
_entity.type
_entity.pdbx_description
1 polymer ?
#
loop_
_entity_poly.entity_id
_entity_poly.type
_entity_poly.pdbx_seq_one_letter_code
_entity_poly.pdbx_strand_id
1 'polypeptide(L)' 'WKAVLMALDDTAVTGNEGIVAHDVEQSIANLCALASHSMQQTDRQIIEIMASKAR' A
#
# COMPACT_ATOMS: atom_id res chain seq x y z
N TRP A 1 12.90 10.13 0.87
CA TRP A 1 13.46 11.28 1.59
C TRP A 1 12.44 11.98 2.48
N LYS A 2 11.16 12.10 2.08
CA LYS A 2 10.05 12.59 2.94
C LYS A 2 10.07 11.99 4.36
N ALA A 3 10.16 10.66 4.48
CA ALA A 3 10.22 9.97 5.77
C ALA A 3 11.43 10.36 6.65
N VAL A 4 12.59 10.65 6.03
CA VAL A 4 13.82 11.04 6.76
C VAL A 4 13.69 12.47 7.30
N LEU A 5 13.13 13.40 6.52
CA LEU A 5 12.89 14.76 6.99
C LEU A 5 11.85 14.79 8.12
N MET A 6 10.79 14.00 7.99
CA MET A 6 9.77 13.92 9.04
C MET A 6 10.34 13.39 10.36
N ALA A 7 11.21 12.37 10.30
CA ALA A 7 11.90 11.84 11.46
C ALA A 7 12.88 12.86 12.10
N LEU A 8 13.56 13.69 11.29
CA LEU A 8 14.43 14.75 11.80
C LEU A 8 13.64 15.89 12.47
N ASP A 9 12.43 16.17 11.97
CA ASP A 9 11.53 17.21 12.49
C ASP A 9 10.61 16.70 13.63
N ASP A 10 10.78 15.46 14.10
CA ASP A 10 9.91 14.79 15.09
C ASP A 10 8.42 14.80 14.68
N THR A 11 8.16 14.75 13.37
CA THR A 11 6.82 14.70 12.79
C THR A 11 6.52 13.33 12.20
N ALA A 12 5.24 12.95 12.19
CA ALA A 12 4.79 11.68 11.64
C ALA A 12 3.74 11.89 10.55
N VAL A 13 3.55 10.84 9.75
CA VAL A 13 2.49 10.78 8.74
C VAL A 13 1.14 10.92 9.45
N THR A 14 0.37 11.93 9.05
CA THR A 14 -0.92 12.22 9.69
C THR A 14 -2.02 11.32 9.13
N GLY A 15 -3.14 11.24 9.86
CA GLY A 15 -4.34 10.49 9.47
C GLY A 15 -4.94 10.89 8.11
N ASN A 16 -4.54 12.04 7.56
CA ASN A 16 -5.02 12.56 6.28
C ASN A 16 -4.28 12.00 5.06
N GLU A 17 -3.21 11.22 5.26
CA GLU A 17 -2.44 10.63 4.15
C GLU A 17 -3.02 9.29 3.65
N GLY A 18 -4.16 8.86 4.18
CA GLY A 18 -5.04 7.83 3.59
C GLY A 18 -4.69 6.39 3.94
N ILE A 19 -3.41 6.07 4.19
CA ILE A 19 -3.00 4.73 4.69
C ILE A 19 -3.00 4.71 6.22
N VAL A 20 -2.31 5.68 6.83
CA VAL A 20 -2.31 5.88 8.29
C VAL A 20 -3.53 6.71 8.66
N ALA A 21 -4.24 6.30 9.71
CA ALA A 21 -5.38 7.00 10.30
C ALA A 21 -5.10 7.29 11.79
N HIS A 22 -5.94 8.11 12.42
CA HIS A 22 -5.84 8.38 13.87
C HIS A 22 -6.20 7.15 14.73
N ASP A 23 -6.93 6.20 14.15
CA ASP A 23 -7.29 4.92 14.74
C ASP A 23 -6.47 3.79 14.09
N VAL A 24 -5.94 2.89 14.91
CA VAL A 24 -5.09 1.79 14.46
C VAL A 24 -5.88 0.78 13.62
N GLU A 25 -7.11 0.43 14.02
CA GLU A 25 -7.96 -0.49 13.28
C GLU A 25 -8.32 0.10 11.91
N GLN A 26 -8.60 1.41 11.85
CA GLN A 26 -8.83 2.08 10.57
C GLN A 26 -7.59 2.07 9.68
N SER A 27 -6.40 2.22 10.26
CA SER A 27 -5.13 2.15 9.51
C SER A 27 -4.89 0.74 8.95
N ILE A 28 -5.19 -0.29 9.74
CA ILE A 28 -5.11 -1.70 9.31
C ILE A 28 -6.11 -1.95 8.18
N ALA A 29 -7.36 -1.49 8.32
CA ALA A 29 -8.39 -1.64 7.29
C ALA A 29 -7.98 -0.98 5.97
N ASN A 30 -7.44 0.24 6.02
CA ASN A 30 -6.94 0.95 4.84
C ASN A 30 -5.80 0.19 4.15
N LEU A 31 -4.83 -0.31 4.93
CA LEU A 31 -3.73 -1.12 4.43
C LEU A 31 -4.21 -2.42 3.79
N CYS A 32 -5.14 -3.13 4.45
CA CYS A 32 -5.72 -4.36 3.93
C CYS A 32 -6.47 -4.13 2.62
N ALA A 33 -7.29 -3.08 2.53
CA ALA A 33 -7.98 -2.73 1.29
C ALA A 33 -7.00 -2.49 0.14
N LEU A 34 -5.94 -1.70 0.38
CA LEU A 34 -4.90 -1.45 -0.61
C LEU A 34 -4.19 -2.74 -1.03
N ALA A 35 -3.81 -3.58 -0.07
CA ALA A 35 -3.12 -4.85 -0.33
C ALA A 35 -4.00 -5.79 -1.15
N SER A 36 -5.25 -6.00 -0.75
CA SER A 36 -6.19 -6.89 -1.44
C SER A 36 -6.47 -6.44 -2.88
N HIS A 37 -6.61 -5.13 -3.13
CA HIS A 37 -6.78 -4.61 -4.50
C HIS A 37 -5.51 -4.76 -5.34
N SER A 38 -4.36 -4.42 -4.77
CA SER A 38 -3.07 -4.51 -5.48
C SER A 38 -2.75 -5.96 -5.86
N MET A 39 -3.05 -6.90 -4.96
CA MET A 39 -2.79 -8.33 -5.17
C MET A 39 -3.65 -8.89 -6.31
N GLN A 40 -4.94 -8.54 -6.39
CA GLN A 40 -5.80 -8.94 -7.51
C GLN A 40 -5.27 -8.45 -8.87
N GLN A 41 -4.80 -7.20 -8.92
CA GLN A 41 -4.22 -6.65 -10.14
C GLN A 41 -2.90 -7.36 -10.50
N THR A 42 -2.09 -7.68 -9.48
CA THR A 42 -0.82 -8.39 -9.65
C THR A 42 -1.04 -9.80 -10.16
N ASP A 43 -1.99 -10.54 -9.58
CA ASP A 43 -2.34 -11.90 -10.00
C ASP A 43 -2.76 -11.94 -11.47
N ARG A 44 -3.56 -10.96 -11.90
CA ARG A 44 -3.97 -10.84 -13.30
C ARG A 44 -2.77 -10.67 -14.24
N GLN A 45 -1.84 -9.78 -13.91
CA GLN A 45 -0.63 -9.58 -14.71
C GLN A 45 0.26 -10.82 -14.74
N ILE A 46 0.39 -11.52 -13.60
CA ILE A 46 1.16 -12.77 -13.54
C ILE A 46 0.57 -13.81 -14.49
N ILE A 47 -0.76 -14.00 -14.47
CA ILE A 47 -1.44 -14.94 -15.37
C ILE A 47 -1.20 -14.57 -16.83
N GLU A 48 -1.31 -13.28 -17.19
CA GLU A 48 -1.04 -12.81 -18.55
C GLU A 48 0.40 -13.09 -19.01
N ILE A 49 1.38 -12.82 -18.14
CA ILE A 49 2.79 -13.15 -18.40
C ILE A 49 2.97 -14.66 -18.58
N MET A 50 2.43 -15.48 -17.68
CA MET A 50 2.57 -16.93 -17.74
C MET A 50 1.92 -17.52 -18.99
N ALA A 51 0.77 -17.01 -19.40
CA ALA A 51 0.09 -17.41 -20.64
C ALA A 51 0.92 -17.03 -21.89
N SER A 52 1.56 -15.85 -21.89
CA SER A 52 2.44 -15.44 -23.00
C SER A 52 3.70 -16.31 -23.12
N LYS A 53 4.28 -16.76 -21.99
CA LYS A 53 5.47 -17.62 -21.94
C LYS A 53 5.20 -19.07 -22.37
N ALA A 54 3.95 -19.52 -22.30
CA ALA A 54 3.55 -20.88 -22.66
C ALA A 54 3.29 -21.05 -24.17
N ARG A 55 3.39 -19.97 -24.97
CA ARG A 55 3.45 -20.02 -26.44
C ARG A 55 4.89 -20.15 -26.91
#